data_AF-A0A9W8AZ89-F1
#
_entry.id   AF-A0A9W8AZ89-F1
#
_cell.length_a   1.000
_cell.length_b   1.000
_cell.length_c   1.000
_cell.angle_alpha   90.00
_cell.angle_beta   90.00
_cell.angle_gamma   90.00
#
_symmetry.space_group_name_H-M   'P 1'
#
loop_
_entity.id
_entity.type
_entity.pdbx_description
1 polymer ?
#
loop_
_entity_poly.entity_id
_entity_poly.type
_entity_poly.pdbx_seq_one_letter_code
_entity_poly.pdbx_strand_id
1 'polypeptide(L)'
;FYERVEANSPDLVTWKGELYFELHRGTYTSQSEVKHANRRSEFLLREVEAVASLAAVRSPANYTYPQEEINRLWELVLLNQFHDVLPGSSIEMVYQDAHKFYKQVETQATQLLSYALQVLHGVDPTGAPASLAEFGPHQSGQGDAAPTVLTFNSLPWPRTAVVEVPLDVFPDQVQQVASSGQVGYTLAQNVPSFGPLMLTPNQVADIVPVSAYATKDGQYVLENLYVVATFDRGGRLVSLVDRKVERELIPKGVSGNLFRLYEDIPIYWDAWDVEVYHLEKGRDCPPGTVRVSEEGPLLGALEVTYQLSPNSKCTQIISLSAASPRLDFACDVDWHENRRILKVEFTVDILSDVATYETQFGWVQRPTHYNTTWDMAKFEVCGHKFADLSEFGYGVALLNDSKYGYSTYKNTMRLSLLRAPKAPDAHCDMGRHQFRYALYPHQGTFFESDVVQQGYEFNVPLLQHVAAAGLVKPNGDGGGKDSALPSTFFEWVGDRNIILDTVKKAEDSDALILRFYEAYGGQGRGHLRTPLKIAQAHVCNLLEDEQRALVWDAEKGLALTLKPFQILTLKVGVKA
;
A
#
# COMPACT_ATOMS: atom_id res chain seq x y z
N PHE A 1 14.04 -31.73 24.82
CA PHE A 1 13.57 -32.53 23.67
C PHE A 1 14.41 -32.19 22.44
N TYR A 2 14.40 -30.94 21.96
CA TYR A 2 15.14 -30.52 20.77
C TYR A 2 16.64 -30.81 20.82
N GLU A 3 17.32 -30.58 21.95
CA GLU A 3 18.74 -30.96 22.12
C GLU A 3 19.03 -32.44 21.75
N ARG A 4 18.10 -33.36 22.02
CA ARG A 4 18.25 -34.78 21.65
C ARG A 4 18.02 -35.05 20.17
N VAL A 5 17.16 -34.27 19.53
CA VAL A 5 16.87 -34.37 18.08
C VAL A 5 18.04 -33.77 17.30
N GLU A 6 18.57 -32.63 17.75
CA GLU A 6 19.70 -31.93 17.14
C GLU A 6 20.97 -32.80 17.05
N ALA A 7 21.18 -33.68 18.03
CA ALA A 7 22.28 -34.65 18.00
C ALA A 7 22.25 -35.59 16.77
N ASN A 8 21.08 -35.80 16.15
CA ASN A 8 20.89 -36.58 14.93
C ASN A 8 20.42 -35.71 13.74
N SER A 9 20.55 -34.39 13.83
CA SER A 9 20.10 -33.45 12.79
C SER A 9 20.75 -33.61 11.40
N PRO A 10 21.99 -34.11 11.24
CA PRO A 10 22.58 -34.28 9.91
C PRO A 10 21.82 -35.22 8.97
N ASP A 11 20.98 -36.11 9.53
CA ASP A 11 20.22 -37.11 8.76
C ASP A 11 18.79 -36.63 8.38
N LEU A 12 18.40 -35.41 8.77
CA LEU A 12 17.05 -34.89 8.51
C LEU A 12 16.92 -34.30 7.09
N VAL A 13 15.73 -34.45 6.50
CA VAL A 13 15.40 -33.82 5.22
C VAL A 13 15.23 -32.30 5.36
N THR A 14 15.53 -31.56 4.30
CA THR A 14 15.39 -30.09 4.27
C THR A 14 14.20 -29.67 3.43
N TRP A 15 13.39 -28.74 3.95
CA TRP A 15 12.39 -28.00 3.18
C TRP A 15 12.88 -26.56 3.00
N LYS A 16 12.91 -26.08 1.75
CA LYS A 16 13.34 -24.70 1.42
C LYS A 16 12.16 -23.90 0.90
N GLY A 17 11.85 -22.79 1.57
CA GLY A 17 10.79 -21.87 1.17
C GLY A 17 9.48 -22.10 1.93
N GLU A 18 8.37 -21.75 1.29
CA GLU A 18 7.02 -21.81 1.87
C GLU A 18 6.58 -23.26 2.15
N LEU A 19 6.11 -23.53 3.37
CA LEU A 19 5.34 -24.73 3.70
C LEU A 19 3.87 -24.48 3.35
N TYR A 20 3.53 -24.63 2.07
CA TYR A 20 2.19 -24.35 1.59
C TYR A 20 1.18 -25.35 2.17
N PHE A 21 0.25 -24.87 2.99
CA PHE A 21 -0.80 -25.69 3.55
C PHE A 21 -1.91 -25.90 2.51
N GLU A 22 -2.08 -27.14 2.07
CA GLU A 22 -2.98 -27.49 0.96
C GLU A 22 -4.48 -27.53 1.34
N LEU A 23 -4.90 -26.72 2.31
CA LEU A 23 -6.25 -26.64 2.86
C LEU A 23 -6.52 -25.20 3.37
N HIS A 24 -7.77 -24.86 3.65
CA HIS A 24 -8.18 -23.58 4.22
C HIS A 24 -7.83 -22.35 3.36
N ARG A 25 -7.78 -22.49 2.03
CA ARG A 25 -7.43 -21.40 1.09
C ARG A 25 -8.44 -20.26 1.05
N GLY A 26 -9.65 -20.52 1.52
CA GLY A 26 -10.70 -19.52 1.64
C GLY A 26 -10.44 -18.43 2.65
N THR A 27 -9.63 -18.75 3.65
CA THR A 27 -9.22 -17.82 4.70
C THR A 27 -8.48 -16.59 4.19
N TYR A 28 -7.97 -16.60 2.96
CA TYR A 28 -7.34 -15.43 2.36
C TYR A 28 -8.37 -14.34 1.97
N THR A 29 -9.65 -14.69 1.88
CA THR A 29 -10.71 -13.78 1.38
C THR A 29 -11.86 -13.57 2.35
N SER A 30 -12.29 -14.59 3.12
CA SER A 30 -13.38 -14.47 4.10
C SER A 30 -13.11 -13.36 5.12
N GLN A 31 -14.13 -12.62 5.56
CA GLN A 31 -13.96 -11.48 6.47
C GLN A 31 -13.01 -10.43 5.88
N SER A 32 -13.38 -9.94 4.70
CA SER A 32 -12.63 -8.95 3.93
C SER A 32 -12.38 -7.68 4.73
N GLU A 33 -13.36 -7.20 5.50
CA GLU A 33 -13.21 -5.97 6.28
C GLU A 33 -12.18 -6.12 7.41
N VAL A 34 -12.07 -7.30 8.02
CA VAL A 34 -11.03 -7.60 9.02
C VAL A 34 -9.64 -7.50 8.41
N LYS A 35 -9.45 -8.02 7.19
CA LYS A 35 -8.17 -7.97 6.47
C LYS A 35 -7.80 -6.55 6.03
N HIS A 36 -8.80 -5.79 5.54
CA HIS A 36 -8.67 -4.38 5.21
C HIS A 36 -8.27 -3.55 6.44
N ALA A 37 -9.00 -3.71 7.56
CA ALA A 37 -8.71 -3.03 8.81
C ALA A 37 -7.34 -3.41 9.39
N ASN A 38 -6.94 -4.68 9.30
CA ASN A 38 -5.61 -5.13 9.71
C ASN A 38 -4.50 -4.41 8.92
N ARG A 39 -4.55 -4.46 7.59
CA ARG A 39 -3.49 -3.84 6.77
C ARG A 39 -3.41 -2.33 6.99
N ARG A 40 -4.56 -1.64 7.09
CA ARG A 40 -4.59 -0.22 7.41
C ARG A 40 -4.00 0.08 8.78
N SER A 41 -4.30 -0.73 9.78
CA SER A 41 -3.76 -0.55 11.14
C SER A 41 -2.25 -0.79 11.19
N GLU A 42 -1.73 -1.81 10.48
CA GLU A 42 -0.29 -2.07 10.37
C GLU A 42 0.45 -0.86 9.76
N PHE A 43 -0.06 -0.32 8.65
CA PHE A 43 0.54 0.87 8.04
C PHE A 43 0.39 2.12 8.91
N LEU A 44 -0.79 2.34 9.50
CA LEU A 44 -1.04 3.50 10.33
C LEU A 44 -0.13 3.51 11.57
N LEU A 45 0.06 2.37 12.23
CA LEU A 45 0.98 2.28 13.38
C LEU A 45 2.44 2.42 12.94
N ARG A 46 2.84 1.87 11.78
CA ARG A 46 4.18 2.14 11.20
C ARG A 46 4.39 3.65 10.98
N GLU A 47 3.41 4.37 10.45
CA GLU A 47 3.47 5.82 10.27
C GLU A 47 3.56 6.57 11.62
N VAL A 48 2.74 6.18 12.61
CA VAL A 48 2.80 6.74 13.97
C VAL A 48 4.20 6.57 14.55
N GLU A 49 4.77 5.37 14.53
CA GLU A 49 6.09 5.11 15.09
C GLU A 49 7.17 5.94 14.39
N ALA A 50 7.16 5.99 13.06
CA ALA A 50 8.14 6.73 12.28
C ALA A 50 8.09 8.23 12.61
N VAL A 51 6.89 8.84 12.52
CA VAL A 51 6.73 10.28 12.75
C VAL A 51 6.95 10.64 14.22
N ALA A 52 6.41 9.87 15.16
CA ALA A 52 6.58 10.13 16.60
C ALA A 52 8.05 10.00 17.03
N SER A 53 8.81 9.07 16.45
CA SER A 53 10.23 8.93 16.74
C SER A 53 11.03 10.13 16.23
N LEU A 54 10.73 10.60 15.02
CA LEU A 54 11.36 11.79 14.45
C LEU A 54 10.98 13.06 15.23
N ALA A 55 9.72 13.17 15.68
CA ALA A 55 9.26 14.26 16.53
C ALA A 55 9.97 14.27 17.88
N ALA A 56 10.14 13.10 18.52
CA ALA A 56 10.87 12.97 19.79
C ALA A 56 12.35 13.36 19.66
N VAL A 57 13.01 12.97 18.55
CA VAL A 57 14.40 13.34 18.29
C VAL A 57 14.56 14.84 18.01
N ARG A 58 13.61 15.44 17.29
CA ARG A 58 13.68 16.86 16.88
C ARG A 58 13.27 17.82 18.00
N SER A 59 12.30 17.42 18.82
CA SER A 59 11.67 18.27 19.82
C SER A 59 11.68 17.60 21.21
N PRO A 60 12.83 17.11 21.74
CA PRO A 60 12.86 16.31 22.97
C PRO A 60 12.39 17.07 24.22
N ALA A 61 12.41 18.40 24.20
CA ALA A 61 11.89 19.23 25.29
C ALA A 61 10.36 19.41 25.25
N ASN A 62 9.75 19.23 24.08
CA ASN A 62 8.34 19.57 23.81
C ASN A 62 7.51 18.36 23.35
N TYR A 63 8.13 17.19 23.20
CA TYR A 63 7.48 15.96 22.74
C TYR A 63 8.00 14.75 23.49
N THR A 64 7.07 13.98 24.04
CA THR A 64 7.35 12.68 24.65
C THR A 64 6.79 11.59 23.74
N TYR A 65 7.63 10.62 23.37
CA TYR A 65 7.19 9.47 22.58
C TYR A 65 6.12 8.68 23.34
N PRO A 66 4.92 8.47 22.77
CA PRO A 66 3.78 7.87 23.48
C PRO A 66 3.87 6.34 23.53
N GLN A 67 4.92 5.80 24.16
CA GLN A 67 5.25 4.37 24.16
C GLN A 67 4.10 3.49 24.66
N GLU A 68 3.54 3.81 25.84
CA GLU A 68 2.49 2.98 26.45
C GLU A 68 1.25 2.87 25.55
N GLU A 69 0.86 3.99 24.93
CA GLU A 69 -0.29 4.00 24.04
C GLU A 69 0.00 3.27 22.73
N ILE A 70 1.17 3.48 22.12
CA ILE A 70 1.57 2.74 20.91
C ILE A 70 1.60 1.23 21.18
N ASN A 71 2.19 0.79 22.30
CA ASN A 71 2.24 -0.61 22.70
C ASN A 71 0.83 -1.20 22.84
N ARG A 72 -0.07 -0.48 23.54
CA ARG A 72 -1.46 -0.91 23.70
C ARG A 72 -2.20 -1.04 22.36
N LEU A 73 -1.96 -0.13 21.41
CA LEU A 73 -2.55 -0.20 20.08
C LEU A 73 -2.00 -1.38 19.26
N TRP A 74 -0.70 -1.64 19.33
CA TRP A 74 -0.11 -2.85 18.73
C TRP A 74 -0.68 -4.12 19.33
N GLU A 75 -0.85 -4.20 20.65
CA GLU A 75 -1.47 -5.34 21.33
C GLU A 75 -2.90 -5.61 20.81
N LEU A 76 -3.69 -4.55 20.57
CA LEU A 76 -5.03 -4.68 19.96
C LEU A 76 -4.98 -5.20 18.53
N VAL A 77 -4.02 -4.75 17.71
CA VAL A 77 -3.84 -5.28 16.35
C VAL A 77 -3.42 -6.74 16.41
N LEU A 78 -2.39 -7.08 17.18
CA LEU A 78 -1.84 -8.43 17.30
C LEU A 78 -2.84 -9.42 17.89
N LEU A 79 -3.71 -8.99 18.81
CA LEU A 79 -4.83 -9.80 19.30
C LEU A 79 -5.74 -10.26 18.15
N ASN A 80 -6.05 -9.35 17.22
CA ASN A 80 -6.88 -9.66 16.05
C ASN A 80 -6.11 -10.40 14.95
N GLN A 81 -4.78 -10.52 15.04
CA GLN A 81 -3.96 -11.37 14.17
C GLN A 81 -3.94 -12.85 14.60
N PHE A 82 -4.71 -13.21 15.64
CA PHE A 82 -4.92 -14.61 15.98
C PHE A 82 -5.42 -15.41 14.76
N HIS A 83 -4.94 -16.64 14.63
CA HIS A 83 -5.11 -17.46 13.43
C HIS A 83 -6.56 -17.91 13.15
N ASP A 84 -7.51 -17.63 14.04
CA ASP A 84 -8.94 -17.79 13.74
C ASP A 84 -9.71 -16.46 13.61
N VAL A 85 -9.09 -15.34 13.96
CA VAL A 85 -9.69 -14.00 13.82
C VAL A 85 -9.33 -13.43 12.45
N LEU A 86 -8.04 -13.17 12.18
CA LEU A 86 -7.60 -12.58 10.91
C LEU A 86 -7.93 -13.46 9.68
N PRO A 87 -7.77 -14.79 9.74
CA PRO A 87 -8.17 -15.69 8.66
C PRO A 87 -9.68 -15.70 8.37
N GLY A 88 -10.52 -15.19 9.28
CA GLY A 88 -11.95 -15.11 9.04
C GLY A 88 -12.69 -16.42 9.32
N SER A 89 -12.26 -17.15 10.35
CA SER A 89 -12.75 -18.48 10.75
C SER A 89 -13.47 -18.58 12.10
N SER A 90 -13.74 -17.46 12.78
CA SER A 90 -14.52 -17.38 14.02
C SER A 90 -16.01 -17.07 13.79
N ILE A 91 -16.83 -17.20 14.85
CA ILE A 91 -18.25 -16.82 14.87
C ILE A 91 -18.45 -15.29 14.80
N GLU A 92 -19.64 -14.86 14.38
CA GLU A 92 -20.00 -13.43 14.19
C GLU A 92 -19.64 -12.52 15.38
N MET A 93 -19.86 -12.98 16.62
CA MET A 93 -19.56 -12.19 17.84
C MET A 93 -18.07 -11.81 17.95
N VAL A 94 -17.17 -12.66 17.47
CA VAL A 94 -15.73 -12.37 17.49
C VAL A 94 -15.40 -11.20 16.56
N TYR A 95 -16.03 -11.13 15.39
CA TYR A 95 -15.79 -10.01 14.45
C TYR A 95 -16.44 -8.73 14.89
N GLN A 96 -17.60 -8.79 15.54
CA GLN A 96 -18.21 -7.62 16.17
C GLN A 96 -17.23 -6.96 17.17
N ASP A 97 -16.44 -7.74 17.90
CA ASP A 97 -15.40 -7.22 18.79
C ASP A 97 -14.14 -6.78 18.03
N ALA A 98 -13.68 -7.57 17.05
CA ALA A 98 -12.54 -7.20 16.20
C ALA A 98 -12.75 -5.84 15.52
N HIS A 99 -13.93 -5.59 14.95
CA HIS A 99 -14.27 -4.31 14.34
C HIS A 99 -14.23 -3.13 15.32
N LYS A 100 -14.66 -3.33 16.58
CA LYS A 100 -14.54 -2.29 17.62
C LYS A 100 -13.08 -1.98 17.94
N PHE A 101 -12.24 -3.01 18.07
CA PHE A 101 -10.81 -2.84 18.34
C PHE A 101 -10.10 -2.14 17.19
N TYR A 102 -10.35 -2.53 15.94
CA TYR A 102 -9.79 -1.82 14.78
C TYR A 102 -10.26 -0.37 14.70
N LYS A 103 -11.53 -0.08 15.00
CA LYS A 103 -12.03 1.31 15.02
C LYS A 103 -11.34 2.14 16.10
N GLN A 104 -11.08 1.53 17.26
CA GLN A 104 -10.32 2.15 18.33
C GLN A 104 -8.88 2.46 17.89
N VAL A 105 -8.20 1.49 17.27
CA VAL A 105 -6.83 1.67 16.73
C VAL A 105 -6.81 2.78 15.69
N GLU A 106 -7.70 2.75 14.70
CA GLU A 106 -7.79 3.78 13.66
C GLU A 106 -7.94 5.19 14.27
N THR A 107 -8.86 5.35 15.22
CA THR A 107 -9.15 6.66 15.82
C THR A 107 -7.96 7.19 16.62
N GLN A 108 -7.39 6.37 17.50
CA GLN A 108 -6.32 6.80 18.40
C GLN A 108 -4.97 6.94 17.68
N ALA A 109 -4.64 6.02 16.77
CA ALA A 109 -3.40 6.12 15.99
C ALA A 109 -3.43 7.33 15.04
N THR A 110 -4.58 7.66 14.45
CA THR A 110 -4.73 8.89 13.64
C THR A 110 -4.49 10.14 14.49
N GLN A 111 -4.99 10.19 15.72
CA GLN A 111 -4.74 11.31 16.64
C GLN A 111 -3.25 11.43 17.00
N LEU A 112 -2.59 10.31 17.32
CA LEU A 112 -1.15 10.28 17.59
C LEU A 112 -0.33 10.75 16.38
N LEU A 113 -0.68 10.28 15.17
CA LEU A 113 -0.01 10.65 13.93
C LEU A 113 -0.16 12.14 13.65
N SER A 114 -1.38 12.68 13.71
CA SER A 114 -1.66 14.11 13.51
C SER A 114 -0.87 14.97 14.49
N TYR A 115 -0.85 14.60 15.77
CA TYR A 115 -0.10 15.31 16.81
C TYR A 115 1.42 15.24 16.57
N ALA A 116 1.95 14.06 16.25
CA ALA A 116 3.37 13.88 15.94
C ALA A 116 3.80 14.67 14.69
N LEU A 117 2.97 14.70 13.64
CA LEU A 117 3.21 15.49 12.44
C LEU A 117 3.28 16.99 12.77
N GLN A 118 2.31 17.53 13.50
CA GLN A 118 2.31 18.93 13.92
C GLN A 118 3.62 19.31 14.61
N VAL A 119 4.04 18.49 15.57
CA VAL A 119 5.27 18.73 16.34
C VAL A 119 6.53 18.55 15.48
N LEU A 120 6.57 17.55 14.61
CA LEU A 120 7.66 17.35 13.65
C LEU A 120 7.83 18.61 12.78
N HIS A 121 6.70 19.18 12.33
CA HIS A 121 6.67 20.40 11.52
C HIS A 121 6.88 21.70 12.32
N GLY A 122 7.09 21.63 13.64
CA GLY A 122 7.37 22.79 14.49
C GLY A 122 6.14 23.63 14.84
N VAL A 123 4.93 23.09 14.69
CA VAL A 123 3.67 23.73 15.11
C VAL A 123 3.43 23.41 16.59
N ASP A 124 3.19 24.45 17.41
CA ASP A 124 2.77 24.27 18.81
C ASP A 124 1.34 23.70 18.84
N PRO A 125 1.13 22.48 19.39
CA PRO A 125 -0.16 21.79 19.31
C PRO A 125 -1.23 22.37 20.24
N THR A 126 -0.92 23.38 21.05
CA THR A 126 -1.86 24.01 22.02
C THR A 126 -3.04 24.77 21.38
N GLY A 127 -3.15 24.80 20.05
CA GLY A 127 -4.25 25.46 19.31
C GLY A 127 -4.89 24.66 18.17
N ALA A 128 -4.84 23.32 18.18
CA ALA A 128 -5.21 22.46 17.04
C ALA A 128 -6.66 22.57 16.52
N PRO A 129 -6.87 22.26 15.23
CA PRO A 129 -7.88 21.29 14.78
C PRO A 129 -7.23 19.94 14.41
N ALA A 130 -8.00 18.86 14.56
CA ALA A 130 -7.48 17.48 14.68
C ALA A 130 -7.54 16.62 13.40
N SER A 131 -8.03 17.13 12.27
CA SER A 131 -7.98 16.42 10.98
C SER A 131 -8.26 17.35 9.79
N LEU A 132 -7.93 16.90 8.57
CA LEU A 132 -8.35 17.55 7.31
C LEU A 132 -9.88 17.73 7.20
N ALA A 133 -10.68 16.93 7.91
CA ALA A 133 -12.15 16.99 7.87
C ALA A 133 -12.76 18.04 8.83
N GLU A 134 -11.98 18.62 9.74
CA GLU A 134 -12.46 19.63 10.72
C GLU A 134 -12.18 21.07 10.31
N PHE A 135 -11.49 21.28 9.18
CA PHE A 135 -11.47 22.58 8.51
C PHE A 135 -12.83 22.79 7.82
N GLY A 136 -13.79 23.29 8.59
CA GLY A 136 -14.97 23.94 8.03
C GLY A 136 -14.58 25.28 7.37
N PRO A 137 -15.47 25.90 6.58
CA PRO A 137 -15.14 27.08 5.79
C PRO A 137 -14.60 28.21 6.67
N HIS A 138 -13.29 28.42 6.61
CA HIS A 138 -12.63 29.48 7.33
C HIS A 138 -13.07 30.81 6.71
N GLN A 139 -13.75 31.67 7.48
CA GLN A 139 -13.93 33.06 7.06
C GLN A 139 -12.58 33.76 7.17
N SER A 140 -11.97 34.07 6.03
CA SER A 140 -10.73 34.84 5.96
C SER A 140 -10.96 36.24 6.54
N GLY A 141 -10.33 36.56 7.66
CA GLY A 141 -10.06 37.95 8.02
C GLY A 141 -9.12 38.56 6.98
N GLN A 142 -9.40 39.78 6.53
CA GLN A 142 -8.49 40.52 5.66
C GLN A 142 -7.16 40.77 6.39
N GLY A 143 -6.10 40.05 6.02
CA GLY A 143 -4.73 40.35 6.46
C GLY A 143 -3.81 39.15 6.73
N ASP A 144 -4.34 37.93 6.90
CA ASP A 144 -3.50 36.76 7.19
C ASP A 144 -3.01 36.05 5.93
N ALA A 145 -1.76 35.58 5.94
CA ALA A 145 -1.19 34.83 4.83
C ALA A 145 -1.95 33.51 4.58
N ALA A 146 -1.98 33.05 3.33
CA ALA A 146 -2.77 31.89 2.95
C ALA A 146 -2.25 30.60 3.61
N PRO A 147 -3.14 29.74 4.15
CA PRO A 147 -2.76 28.45 4.73
C PRO A 147 -1.95 27.60 3.73
N THR A 148 -1.09 26.72 4.25
CA THR A 148 -0.19 25.90 3.44
C THR A 148 -0.37 24.42 3.75
N VAL A 149 -0.30 23.54 2.74
CA VAL A 149 -0.31 22.09 2.93
C VAL A 149 1.10 21.58 2.92
N LEU A 150 1.46 20.90 3.99
CA LEU A 150 2.70 20.17 4.13
C LEU A 150 2.41 18.70 3.81
N THR A 151 3.26 18.12 2.97
CA THR A 151 3.28 16.70 2.73
C THR A 151 4.49 16.09 3.43
N PHE A 152 4.37 14.83 3.84
CA PHE A 152 5.48 14.04 4.36
C PHE A 152 5.50 12.67 3.69
N ASN A 153 6.65 12.29 3.16
CA ASN A 153 6.89 10.97 2.59
C ASN A 153 7.66 10.13 3.60
N SER A 154 7.04 9.05 4.08
CA SER A 154 7.63 8.09 5.03
C SER A 154 8.34 6.91 4.37
N LEU A 155 8.40 6.87 3.03
CA LEU A 155 9.07 5.82 2.29
C LEU A 155 10.56 6.15 2.06
N PRO A 156 11.42 5.13 1.88
CA PRO A 156 12.87 5.31 1.81
C PRO A 156 13.39 5.76 0.44
N TRP A 157 12.52 6.21 -0.45
CA TRP A 157 12.86 6.78 -1.76
C TRP A 157 12.04 8.04 -2.03
N PRO A 158 12.55 8.97 -2.85
CA PRO A 158 11.78 10.10 -3.31
C PRO A 158 10.64 9.65 -4.24
N ARG A 159 9.51 10.34 -4.21
CA ARG A 159 8.36 10.02 -5.06
C ARG A 159 7.62 11.27 -5.54
N THR A 160 6.94 11.13 -6.67
CA THR A 160 6.02 12.13 -7.18
C THR A 160 4.61 11.56 -7.18
N ALA A 161 3.64 12.31 -6.66
CA ALA A 161 2.25 11.85 -6.63
C ALA A 161 1.29 13.01 -6.87
N VAL A 162 0.15 12.70 -7.49
CA VAL A 162 -1.01 13.58 -7.49
C VAL A 162 -1.68 13.46 -6.13
N VAL A 163 -1.90 14.60 -5.48
CA VAL A 163 -2.48 14.67 -4.15
C VAL A 163 -3.74 15.53 -4.16
N GLU A 164 -4.74 15.11 -3.41
CA GLU A 164 -5.94 15.89 -3.16
C GLU A 164 -5.63 17.00 -2.15
N VAL A 165 -6.16 18.20 -2.38
CA VAL A 165 -6.07 19.34 -1.49
C VAL A 165 -7.45 20.02 -1.37
N PRO A 166 -7.82 20.51 -0.18
CA PRO A 166 -9.11 21.14 0.04
C PRO A 166 -9.19 22.53 -0.65
N LEU A 167 -10.27 22.79 -1.40
CA LEU A 167 -10.42 24.02 -2.20
C LEU A 167 -10.71 25.26 -1.37
N ASP A 168 -11.31 25.12 -0.21
CA ASP A 168 -11.49 26.23 0.73
C ASP A 168 -10.15 26.75 1.28
N VAL A 169 -9.11 25.92 1.24
CA VAL A 169 -7.73 26.27 1.59
C VAL A 169 -6.97 26.83 0.36
N PHE A 170 -7.25 26.33 -0.86
CA PHE A 170 -6.59 26.74 -2.12
C PHE A 170 -7.58 27.04 -3.26
N PRO A 171 -8.43 28.07 -3.16
CA PRO A 171 -9.55 28.24 -4.08
C PRO A 171 -9.14 28.54 -5.53
N ASP A 172 -7.96 29.13 -5.75
CA ASP A 172 -7.48 29.58 -7.07
C ASP A 172 -6.09 29.03 -7.44
N GLN A 173 -5.60 27.99 -6.74
CA GLN A 173 -4.20 27.56 -6.89
C GLN A 173 -4.03 26.08 -7.26
N VAL A 174 -5.11 25.32 -7.45
CA VAL A 174 -5.00 23.89 -7.83
C VAL A 174 -4.84 23.72 -9.34
N GLN A 175 -4.21 22.63 -9.75
CA GLN A 175 -3.95 22.34 -11.17
C GLN A 175 -5.14 21.64 -11.85
N GLN A 176 -6.00 20.99 -11.06
CA GLN A 176 -7.27 20.42 -11.49
C GLN A 176 -8.28 20.59 -10.35
N VAL A 177 -9.49 21.01 -10.64
CA VAL A 177 -10.61 20.94 -9.69
C VAL A 177 -11.32 19.61 -9.90
N ALA A 178 -11.56 18.85 -8.84
CA ALA A 178 -12.34 17.61 -8.95
C ALA A 178 -13.78 17.91 -9.37
N SER A 179 -14.41 17.00 -10.10
CA SER A 179 -15.79 17.16 -10.58
C SER A 179 -16.81 17.34 -9.46
N SER A 180 -16.49 16.93 -8.24
CA SER A 180 -17.32 17.15 -7.04
C SER A 180 -17.38 18.63 -6.61
N GLY A 181 -16.39 19.44 -6.99
CA GLY A 181 -16.23 20.84 -6.57
C GLY A 181 -15.82 21.02 -5.10
N GLN A 182 -15.42 19.95 -4.40
CA GLN A 182 -15.04 20.00 -2.97
C GLN A 182 -13.52 20.01 -2.77
N VAL A 183 -12.78 19.34 -3.64
CA VAL A 183 -11.32 19.19 -3.58
C VAL A 183 -10.71 19.53 -4.92
N GLY A 184 -9.43 19.90 -4.90
CA GLY A 184 -8.60 20.02 -6.09
C GLY A 184 -7.44 19.03 -6.04
N TYR A 185 -6.83 18.79 -7.20
CA TYR A 185 -5.62 17.99 -7.33
C TYR A 185 -4.43 18.89 -7.62
N THR A 186 -3.30 18.57 -6.99
CA THR A 186 -1.99 19.20 -7.25
C THR A 186 -0.90 18.14 -7.27
N LEU A 187 0.22 18.44 -7.90
CA LEU A 187 1.34 17.53 -8.03
C LEU A 187 2.36 17.76 -6.90
N ALA A 188 2.52 16.79 -6.02
CA ALA A 188 3.61 16.75 -5.05
C ALA A 188 4.85 16.15 -5.74
N GLN A 189 5.73 17.01 -6.27
CA GLN A 189 6.89 16.59 -7.04
C GLN A 189 8.10 16.26 -6.17
N ASN A 190 8.71 15.10 -6.41
CA ASN A 190 9.99 14.69 -5.82
C ASN A 190 10.03 14.88 -4.29
N VAL A 191 8.97 14.45 -3.61
CA VAL A 191 8.89 14.47 -2.14
C VAL A 191 10.00 13.58 -1.61
N PRO A 192 10.99 14.11 -0.86
CA PRO A 192 12.18 13.34 -0.47
C PRO A 192 11.87 12.14 0.41
N SER A 193 12.75 11.14 0.46
CA SER A 193 12.61 9.99 1.36
C SER A 193 12.61 10.42 2.82
N PHE A 194 11.70 9.86 3.64
CA PHE A 194 11.52 10.27 5.05
C PHE A 194 11.58 11.80 5.20
N GLY A 195 10.85 12.54 4.37
CA GLY A 195 11.09 13.97 4.18
C GLY A 195 9.81 14.75 3.88
N PRO A 196 9.76 16.05 4.26
CA PRO A 196 8.62 16.90 3.98
C PRO A 196 8.73 17.60 2.61
N LEU A 197 7.59 17.94 2.03
CA LEU A 197 7.47 18.93 0.95
C LEU A 197 6.33 19.89 1.26
N MET A 198 6.62 21.19 1.24
CA MET A 198 5.61 22.23 1.33
C MET A 198 4.98 22.43 -0.04
N LEU A 199 3.69 22.15 -0.18
CA LEU A 199 2.98 22.37 -1.42
C LEU A 199 2.74 23.86 -1.61
N THR A 200 3.19 24.37 -2.75
CA THR A 200 2.83 25.69 -3.27
C THR A 200 2.02 25.46 -4.54
N PRO A 201 0.68 25.43 -4.48
CA PRO A 201 -0.13 24.92 -5.59
C PRO A 201 0.03 25.73 -6.90
N ASN A 202 0.57 26.95 -6.82
CA ASN A 202 0.96 27.79 -7.98
C ASN A 202 2.26 27.38 -8.72
N GLN A 203 2.99 26.33 -8.30
CA GLN A 203 4.08 25.82 -9.13
C GLN A 203 3.49 25.07 -10.32
N VAL A 204 3.46 25.74 -11.48
CA VAL A 204 3.18 25.11 -12.76
C VAL A 204 4.33 24.16 -13.08
N ALA A 205 4.19 22.92 -12.64
CA ALA A 205 5.01 21.83 -13.12
C ALA A 205 4.80 21.66 -14.63
N ASP A 206 5.87 21.41 -15.38
CA ASP A 206 5.81 20.92 -16.77
C ASP A 206 5.18 19.51 -16.76
N ILE A 207 3.85 19.44 -16.66
CA ILE A 207 3.10 18.19 -16.65
C ILE A 207 2.70 17.80 -18.06
N VAL A 208 2.86 16.53 -18.40
CA VAL A 208 2.15 15.94 -19.55
C VAL A 208 0.76 15.55 -19.04
N PRO A 209 -0.31 16.16 -19.55
CA PRO A 209 -1.65 15.94 -19.02
C PRO A 209 -2.09 14.50 -19.22
N VAL A 210 -2.83 13.97 -18.24
CA VAL A 210 -3.69 12.79 -18.47
C VAL A 210 -5.00 13.25 -19.12
N SER A 211 -5.61 12.39 -19.92
CA SER A 211 -6.91 12.63 -20.54
C SER A 211 -7.82 11.43 -20.36
N ALA A 212 -9.08 11.71 -20.04
CA ALA A 212 -10.16 10.72 -20.03
C ALA A 212 -11.29 11.17 -20.97
N TYR A 213 -11.71 10.31 -21.89
CA TYR A 213 -12.76 10.68 -22.85
C TYR A 213 -13.49 9.47 -23.44
N ALA A 214 -14.68 9.71 -23.97
CA ALA A 214 -15.42 8.75 -24.77
C ALA A 214 -15.10 8.94 -26.27
N THR A 215 -14.86 7.83 -26.96
CA THR A 215 -14.65 7.80 -28.42
C THR A 215 -15.99 7.81 -29.18
N LYS A 216 -15.95 8.11 -30.48
CA LYS A 216 -17.14 8.09 -31.36
C LYS A 216 -17.80 6.71 -31.45
N ASP A 217 -17.02 5.64 -31.29
CA ASP A 217 -17.49 4.26 -31.34
C ASP A 217 -18.04 3.77 -29.99
N GLY A 218 -18.03 4.63 -28.97
CA GLY A 218 -18.57 4.37 -27.63
C GLY A 218 -17.62 3.64 -26.69
N GLN A 219 -16.34 3.51 -27.04
CA GLN A 219 -15.29 3.09 -26.10
C GLN A 219 -14.84 4.26 -25.23
N TYR A 220 -14.22 3.98 -24.09
CA TYR A 220 -13.67 4.98 -23.19
C TYR A 220 -12.16 4.84 -23.13
N VAL A 221 -11.43 5.95 -23.08
CA VAL A 221 -9.97 5.96 -23.09
C VAL A 221 -9.47 6.75 -21.88
N LEU A 222 -8.48 6.18 -21.18
CA LEU A 222 -7.61 6.87 -20.24
C LEU A 222 -6.19 6.85 -20.83
N GLU A 223 -5.58 8.01 -21.02
CA GLU A 223 -4.22 8.09 -21.56
C GLU A 223 -3.38 9.16 -20.89
N ASN A 224 -2.09 8.86 -20.70
CA ASN A 224 -1.07 9.80 -20.25
C ASN A 224 0.22 9.59 -21.03
N LEU A 225 1.35 10.13 -20.55
CA LEU A 225 2.66 9.96 -21.16
C LEU A 225 3.11 8.50 -21.25
N TYR A 226 2.66 7.64 -20.33
CA TYR A 226 3.17 6.29 -20.16
C TYR A 226 2.32 5.24 -20.86
N VAL A 227 0.99 5.35 -20.75
CA VAL A 227 0.06 4.30 -21.21
C VAL A 227 -1.17 4.86 -21.91
N VAL A 228 -1.80 4.00 -22.72
CA VAL A 228 -3.15 4.19 -23.27
C VAL A 228 -4.00 2.99 -22.88
N ALA A 229 -5.01 3.21 -22.05
CA ALA A 229 -5.95 2.20 -21.61
C ALA A 229 -7.31 2.43 -22.29
N THR A 230 -7.80 1.44 -23.02
CA THR A 230 -9.11 1.49 -23.69
C THR A 230 -10.07 0.51 -23.04
N PHE A 231 -11.26 1.00 -22.72
CA PHE A 231 -12.35 0.26 -22.11
C PHE A 231 -13.52 0.14 -23.09
N ASP A 232 -14.20 -1.01 -23.08
CA ASP A 232 -15.43 -1.19 -23.84
C ASP A 232 -16.60 -0.40 -23.24
N ARG A 233 -17.77 -0.49 -23.89
CA ARG A 233 -19.02 0.16 -23.42
C ARG A 233 -19.47 -0.30 -22.04
N GLY A 234 -18.97 -1.45 -21.57
CA GLY A 234 -19.29 -2.08 -20.30
C GLY A 234 -18.25 -1.88 -19.20
N GLY A 235 -17.18 -1.10 -19.45
CA GLY A 235 -16.11 -0.82 -18.49
C GLY A 235 -15.02 -1.90 -18.39
N ARG A 236 -15.00 -2.86 -19.30
CA ARG A 236 -13.96 -3.90 -19.36
C ARG A 236 -12.75 -3.37 -20.11
N LEU A 237 -11.55 -3.66 -19.61
CA LEU A 237 -10.30 -3.25 -20.23
C LEU A 237 -10.04 -4.11 -21.47
N VAL A 238 -10.01 -3.51 -22.67
CA VAL A 238 -9.83 -4.24 -23.94
C VAL A 238 -8.49 -3.97 -24.62
N SER A 239 -7.76 -2.95 -24.18
CA SER A 239 -6.42 -2.61 -24.64
C SER A 239 -5.70 -1.83 -23.54
N LEU A 240 -4.42 -2.13 -23.34
CA LEU A 240 -3.51 -1.39 -22.48
C LEU A 240 -2.13 -1.36 -23.15
N VAL A 241 -1.82 -0.23 -23.79
CA VAL A 241 -0.57 -0.05 -24.53
C VAL A 241 0.41 0.74 -23.66
N ASP A 242 1.60 0.19 -23.44
CA ASP A 242 2.74 0.96 -22.92
C ASP A 242 3.38 1.74 -24.08
N ARG A 243 3.39 3.07 -23.95
CA ARG A 243 3.87 4.00 -24.98
C ARG A 243 5.39 4.00 -25.14
N LYS A 244 6.14 3.64 -24.09
CA LYS A 244 7.60 3.65 -24.11
C LYS A 244 8.17 2.47 -24.89
N VAL A 245 7.54 1.30 -24.78
CA VAL A 245 7.95 0.09 -25.53
C VAL A 245 7.01 -0.27 -26.68
N GLU A 246 5.94 0.50 -26.87
CA GLU A 246 4.91 0.28 -27.89
C GLU A 246 4.30 -1.13 -27.84
N ARG A 247 4.07 -1.64 -26.62
CA ARG A 247 3.60 -3.00 -26.37
C ARG A 247 2.15 -3.00 -25.90
N GLU A 248 1.31 -3.76 -26.59
CA GLU A 248 -0.06 -4.10 -26.15
C GLU A 248 0.00 -5.20 -25.09
N LEU A 249 -0.69 -4.98 -23.96
CA LEU A 249 -0.71 -5.92 -22.85
C LEU A 249 -1.98 -6.78 -22.81
N ILE A 250 -3.08 -6.37 -23.45
CA ILE A 250 -4.33 -7.16 -23.47
C ILE A 250 -4.44 -7.91 -24.79
N PRO A 251 -4.44 -9.26 -24.78
CA PRO A 251 -4.57 -10.05 -26.00
C PRO A 251 -5.89 -9.75 -26.74
N LYS A 252 -5.82 -9.73 -28.08
CA LYS A 252 -6.98 -9.43 -28.92
C LYS A 252 -8.16 -10.36 -28.63
N GLY A 253 -9.33 -9.77 -28.38
CA GLY A 253 -10.58 -10.50 -28.17
C GLY A 253 -10.76 -11.03 -26.73
N VAL A 254 -9.82 -10.73 -25.84
CA VAL A 254 -9.93 -10.98 -24.40
C VAL A 254 -10.05 -9.63 -23.68
N SER A 255 -10.59 -9.64 -22.47
CA SER A 255 -10.71 -8.44 -21.64
C SER A 255 -10.05 -8.63 -20.27
N GLY A 256 -9.45 -7.56 -19.76
CA GLY A 256 -9.10 -7.41 -18.34
C GLY A 256 -10.19 -6.67 -17.57
N ASN A 257 -9.97 -6.49 -16.27
CA ASN A 257 -10.97 -5.94 -15.34
C ASN A 257 -12.31 -6.69 -15.43
N LEU A 258 -12.24 -8.02 -15.63
CA LEU A 258 -13.42 -8.86 -15.77
C LEU A 258 -13.85 -9.37 -14.40
N PHE A 259 -14.97 -8.85 -13.87
CA PHE A 259 -15.58 -9.43 -12.68
C PHE A 259 -16.25 -10.76 -13.01
N ARG A 260 -15.98 -11.77 -12.19
CA ARG A 260 -16.61 -13.10 -12.28
C ARG A 260 -17.10 -13.56 -10.93
N LEU A 261 -18.28 -14.18 -10.94
CA LEU A 261 -18.89 -14.84 -9.79
C LEU A 261 -18.74 -16.34 -9.93
N TYR A 262 -18.16 -16.97 -8.92
CA TYR A 262 -18.00 -18.42 -8.84
C TYR A 262 -18.91 -19.00 -7.76
N GLU A 263 -19.37 -20.24 -7.95
CA GLU A 263 -19.99 -21.03 -6.87
C GLU A 263 -18.96 -21.42 -5.84
N ASP A 264 -19.23 -21.10 -4.58
CA ASP A 264 -18.32 -21.28 -3.46
C ASP A 264 -18.99 -22.14 -2.40
N ILE A 265 -19.09 -23.44 -2.69
CA ILE A 265 -19.68 -24.45 -1.82
C ILE A 265 -18.58 -25.49 -1.55
N PRO A 266 -17.79 -25.32 -0.47
CA PRO A 266 -16.73 -26.27 -0.14
C PRO A 266 -17.29 -27.56 0.47
N ILE A 267 -16.43 -28.57 0.64
CA ILE A 267 -16.85 -29.90 1.10
C ILE A 267 -17.21 -29.89 2.60
N TYR A 268 -16.36 -29.28 3.44
CA TYR A 268 -16.49 -29.36 4.90
C TYR A 268 -16.63 -27.99 5.57
N TRP A 269 -15.68 -27.07 5.33
CA TRP A 269 -15.56 -25.85 6.14
C TRP A 269 -15.82 -24.59 5.32
N ASP A 270 -17.05 -24.06 5.40
CA ASP A 270 -17.56 -22.96 4.56
C ASP A 270 -16.63 -21.73 4.52
N ALA A 271 -16.33 -21.10 5.66
CA ALA A 271 -15.45 -19.92 5.70
C ALA A 271 -13.95 -20.22 5.47
N TRP A 272 -13.50 -21.46 5.69
CA TRP A 272 -12.09 -21.80 5.58
C TRP A 272 -11.71 -22.20 4.16
N ASP A 273 -12.51 -23.03 3.50
CA ASP A 273 -12.12 -23.66 2.26
C ASP A 273 -12.69 -22.94 1.05
N VAL A 274 -11.88 -22.87 0.00
CA VAL A 274 -12.35 -22.82 -1.37
C VAL A 274 -11.80 -24.06 -2.05
N GLU A 275 -12.60 -24.70 -2.90
CA GLU A 275 -12.23 -25.97 -3.54
C GLU A 275 -11.83 -25.75 -5.00
N VAL A 276 -10.92 -26.55 -5.53
CA VAL A 276 -10.40 -26.36 -6.90
C VAL A 276 -11.52 -26.33 -7.96
N TYR A 277 -12.57 -27.12 -7.77
CA TYR A 277 -13.72 -27.22 -8.69
C TYR A 277 -14.57 -25.93 -8.74
N HIS A 278 -14.39 -24.97 -7.83
CA HIS A 278 -15.11 -23.69 -7.90
C HIS A 278 -14.83 -22.98 -9.22
N LEU A 279 -13.61 -23.12 -9.77
CA LEU A 279 -13.18 -22.51 -11.02
C LEU A 279 -13.98 -23.00 -12.24
N GLU A 280 -14.60 -24.18 -12.16
CA GLU A 280 -15.43 -24.73 -13.24
C GLU A 280 -16.83 -24.11 -13.28
N LYS A 281 -17.24 -23.42 -12.20
CA LYS A 281 -18.60 -22.89 -12.00
C LYS A 281 -18.61 -21.37 -11.91
N GLY A 282 -17.79 -20.73 -12.75
CA GLY A 282 -17.69 -19.28 -12.88
C GLY A 282 -18.59 -18.73 -13.98
N ARG A 283 -19.22 -17.58 -13.72
CA ARG A 283 -19.90 -16.77 -14.73
C ARG A 283 -19.38 -15.34 -14.72
N ASP A 284 -19.31 -14.75 -15.90
CA ASP A 284 -18.98 -13.35 -16.04
C ASP A 284 -20.10 -12.48 -15.48
N CYS A 285 -19.75 -11.44 -14.76
CA CYS A 285 -20.72 -10.42 -14.37
C CYS A 285 -21.18 -9.64 -15.62
N PRO A 286 -22.45 -9.19 -15.66
CA PRO A 286 -22.95 -8.31 -16.71
C PRO A 286 -22.05 -7.07 -16.91
N PRO A 287 -21.97 -6.53 -18.14
CA PRO A 287 -21.27 -5.26 -18.39
C PRO A 287 -21.89 -4.14 -17.56
N GLY A 288 -21.06 -3.18 -17.14
CA GLY A 288 -21.48 -2.01 -16.38
C GLY A 288 -21.97 -0.87 -17.26
N THR A 289 -22.38 0.22 -16.61
CA THR A 289 -22.62 1.52 -17.25
C THR A 289 -21.47 2.44 -16.91
N VAL A 290 -20.82 2.99 -17.93
CA VAL A 290 -19.62 3.83 -17.79
C VAL A 290 -19.96 5.30 -17.99
N ARG A 291 -19.33 6.17 -17.21
CA ARG A 291 -19.24 7.61 -17.46
C ARG A 291 -17.82 8.10 -17.20
N VAL A 292 -17.41 9.17 -17.89
CA VAL A 292 -16.20 9.90 -17.52
C VAL A 292 -16.51 10.71 -16.27
N SER A 293 -15.77 10.50 -15.18
CA SER A 293 -15.95 11.21 -13.90
C SER A 293 -14.92 12.30 -13.68
N GLU A 294 -13.72 12.17 -14.25
CA GLU A 294 -12.66 13.19 -14.23
C GLU A 294 -11.98 13.20 -15.60
N GLU A 295 -11.82 14.37 -16.23
CA GLU A 295 -11.24 14.48 -17.57
C GLU A 295 -9.71 14.69 -17.57
N GLY A 296 -9.13 15.19 -16.48
CA GLY A 296 -7.73 15.63 -16.38
C GLY A 296 -7.62 17.10 -15.94
N PRO A 297 -6.42 17.72 -15.93
CA PRO A 297 -5.15 17.25 -16.51
C PRO A 297 -4.23 16.42 -15.58
N LEU A 298 -4.52 16.27 -14.29
CA LEU A 298 -3.69 15.50 -13.36
C LEU A 298 -4.24 14.10 -13.06
N LEU A 299 -5.55 13.96 -13.02
CA LEU A 299 -6.26 12.71 -12.78
C LEU A 299 -7.38 12.57 -13.82
N GLY A 300 -7.30 11.51 -14.63
CA GLY A 300 -8.38 11.07 -15.50
C GLY A 300 -9.07 9.87 -14.86
N ALA A 301 -10.41 9.84 -14.88
CA ALA A 301 -11.17 8.76 -14.25
C ALA A 301 -12.46 8.42 -14.99
N LEU A 302 -12.80 7.13 -14.93
CA LEU A 302 -14.07 6.56 -15.34
C LEU A 302 -14.80 6.06 -14.10
N GLU A 303 -16.09 6.33 -14.00
CA GLU A 303 -16.97 5.67 -13.04
C GLU A 303 -17.79 4.60 -13.77
N VAL A 304 -17.74 3.38 -13.27
CA VAL A 304 -18.48 2.24 -13.81
C VAL A 304 -19.38 1.64 -12.74
N THR A 305 -20.67 1.55 -13.02
CA THR A 305 -21.63 0.84 -12.14
C THR A 305 -21.96 -0.52 -12.73
N TYR A 306 -21.64 -1.59 -12.02
CA TYR A 306 -21.93 -2.98 -12.37
C TYR A 306 -23.08 -3.55 -11.53
N GLN A 307 -24.05 -4.16 -12.19
CA GLN A 307 -25.01 -5.04 -11.53
C GLN A 307 -24.43 -6.47 -11.52
N LEU A 308 -23.72 -6.83 -10.45
CA LEU A 308 -23.00 -8.12 -10.35
C LEU A 308 -23.97 -9.31 -10.37
N SER A 309 -25.11 -9.15 -9.70
CA SER A 309 -26.22 -10.11 -9.63
C SER A 309 -27.52 -9.36 -9.35
N PRO A 310 -28.70 -10.00 -9.27
CA PRO A 310 -29.92 -9.35 -8.78
C PRO A 310 -29.82 -8.77 -7.35
N ASN A 311 -28.86 -9.22 -6.54
CA ASN A 311 -28.74 -8.87 -5.13
C ASN A 311 -27.56 -7.93 -4.84
N SER A 312 -26.52 -7.94 -5.69
CA SER A 312 -25.28 -7.23 -5.42
C SER A 312 -24.88 -6.30 -6.57
N LYS A 313 -24.31 -5.15 -6.22
CA LYS A 313 -23.84 -4.11 -7.16
C LYS A 313 -22.46 -3.61 -6.76
N CYS A 314 -21.72 -3.10 -7.74
CA CYS A 314 -20.40 -2.50 -7.53
C CYS A 314 -20.32 -1.19 -8.30
N THR A 315 -19.95 -0.10 -7.62
CA THR A 315 -19.48 1.12 -8.27
C THR A 315 -17.95 1.10 -8.24
N GLN A 316 -17.32 1.20 -9.40
CA GLN A 316 -15.88 1.20 -9.56
C GLN A 316 -15.42 2.53 -10.14
N ILE A 317 -14.43 3.16 -9.52
CA ILE A 317 -13.68 4.27 -10.11
C ILE A 317 -12.39 3.71 -10.68
N ILE A 318 -12.20 3.83 -11.99
CA ILE A 318 -10.97 3.47 -12.70
C ILE A 318 -10.23 4.76 -13.00
N SER A 319 -9.02 4.92 -12.48
CA SER A 319 -8.28 6.17 -12.61
C SER A 319 -6.85 5.98 -13.12
N LEU A 320 -6.37 7.02 -13.81
CA LEU A 320 -5.01 7.15 -14.29
C LEU A 320 -4.50 8.53 -13.88
N SER A 321 -3.33 8.54 -13.24
CA SER A 321 -2.64 9.77 -12.84
C SER A 321 -1.67 10.23 -13.92
N ALA A 322 -1.43 11.53 -14.06
CA ALA A 322 -0.35 12.07 -14.88
C ALA A 322 1.06 11.62 -14.41
N ALA A 323 1.20 11.15 -13.16
CA ALA A 323 2.48 10.82 -12.55
C ALA A 323 2.89 9.34 -12.64
N SER A 324 2.04 8.43 -13.15
CA SER A 324 2.29 6.98 -13.09
C SER A 324 1.67 6.23 -14.28
N PRO A 325 2.27 5.12 -14.76
CA PRO A 325 1.63 4.20 -15.70
C PRO A 325 0.55 3.31 -15.06
N ARG A 326 0.41 3.38 -13.73
CA ARG A 326 -0.47 2.51 -12.96
C ARG A 326 -1.94 2.87 -13.17
N LEU A 327 -2.76 1.87 -13.52
CA LEU A 327 -4.22 1.98 -13.52
C LEU A 327 -4.75 1.56 -12.15
N ASP A 328 -5.40 2.47 -11.45
CA ASP A 328 -5.96 2.24 -10.13
C ASP A 328 -7.47 1.96 -10.25
N PHE A 329 -7.96 0.98 -9.49
CA PHE A 329 -9.36 0.55 -9.46
C PHE A 329 -9.86 0.61 -8.01
N ALA A 330 -10.73 1.57 -7.71
CA ALA A 330 -11.38 1.69 -6.41
C ALA A 330 -12.82 1.17 -6.49
N CYS A 331 -13.16 0.16 -5.69
CA CYS A 331 -14.48 -0.46 -5.70
C CYS A 331 -15.26 -0.14 -4.43
N ASP A 332 -16.54 0.19 -4.61
CA ASP A 332 -17.57 0.25 -3.57
C ASP A 332 -18.63 -0.79 -3.90
N VAL A 333 -18.69 -1.85 -3.10
CA VAL A 333 -19.52 -3.03 -3.37
C VAL A 333 -20.59 -3.17 -2.29
N ASP A 334 -21.85 -3.25 -2.72
CA ASP A 334 -22.97 -3.66 -1.89
C ASP A 334 -23.20 -5.16 -2.13
N TRP A 335 -22.82 -5.99 -1.15
CA TRP A 335 -22.63 -7.43 -1.30
C TRP A 335 -23.64 -8.23 -0.48
N HIS A 336 -24.50 -8.97 -1.17
CA HIS A 336 -25.58 -9.77 -0.59
C HIS A 336 -25.71 -11.15 -1.25
N GLU A 337 -24.58 -11.75 -1.63
CA GLU A 337 -24.56 -13.10 -2.19
C GLU A 337 -24.68 -14.20 -1.13
N ASN A 338 -24.88 -15.43 -1.60
CA ASN A 338 -24.91 -16.64 -0.78
C ASN A 338 -24.04 -17.72 -1.42
N ARG A 339 -22.95 -18.12 -0.73
CA ARG A 339 -21.99 -19.13 -1.19
C ARG A 339 -21.47 -18.84 -2.59
N ARG A 340 -20.99 -17.60 -2.74
CA ARG A 340 -20.33 -17.09 -3.95
C ARG A 340 -19.01 -16.46 -3.58
N ILE A 341 -18.06 -16.51 -4.51
CA ILE A 341 -16.83 -15.74 -4.48
C ILE A 341 -16.77 -14.84 -5.71
N LEU A 342 -16.54 -13.54 -5.48
CA LEU A 342 -16.29 -12.54 -6.49
C LEU A 342 -14.78 -12.44 -6.72
N LYS A 343 -14.36 -12.56 -7.98
CA LYS A 343 -12.97 -12.31 -8.39
C LYS A 343 -12.94 -11.29 -9.53
N VAL A 344 -11.82 -10.60 -9.67
CA VAL A 344 -11.48 -9.84 -10.89
C VAL A 344 -10.37 -10.56 -11.65
N GLU A 345 -10.49 -10.59 -12.98
CA GLU A 345 -9.52 -11.24 -13.86
C GLU A 345 -8.88 -10.26 -14.83
N PHE A 346 -7.56 -10.41 -15.00
CA PHE A 346 -6.75 -9.74 -16.00
C PHE A 346 -6.02 -10.80 -16.82
N THR A 347 -6.46 -11.01 -18.07
CA THR A 347 -5.70 -11.82 -19.01
C THR A 347 -4.75 -10.91 -19.78
N VAL A 348 -3.46 -11.20 -19.67
CA VAL A 348 -2.38 -10.35 -20.17
C VAL A 348 -1.53 -11.08 -21.20
N ASP A 349 -0.85 -10.35 -22.08
CA ASP A 349 0.04 -10.91 -23.08
C ASP A 349 1.45 -11.11 -22.51
N ILE A 350 1.54 -11.94 -21.46
CA ILE A 350 2.78 -12.32 -20.78
C ILE A 350 2.82 -13.84 -20.62
N LEU A 351 3.94 -14.45 -20.99
CA LEU A 351 4.15 -15.89 -20.85
C LEU A 351 5.26 -16.18 -19.83
N SER A 352 4.88 -16.78 -18.70
CA SER A 352 5.82 -17.28 -17.70
C SER A 352 5.27 -18.52 -17.01
N ASP A 353 6.15 -19.45 -16.66
CA ASP A 353 5.83 -20.66 -15.91
C ASP A 353 5.61 -20.37 -14.41
N VAL A 354 5.95 -19.17 -13.95
CA VAL A 354 5.80 -18.74 -12.55
C VAL A 354 5.26 -17.31 -12.44
N ALA A 355 4.51 -17.06 -11.38
CA ALA A 355 4.17 -15.73 -10.91
C ALA A 355 4.83 -15.46 -9.56
N THR A 356 5.25 -14.23 -9.33
CA THR A 356 5.96 -13.80 -8.11
C THR A 356 5.00 -13.09 -7.17
N TYR A 357 4.84 -13.57 -5.95
CA TYR A 357 3.91 -13.02 -4.97
C TYR A 357 4.68 -12.45 -3.78
N GLU A 358 4.26 -11.29 -3.29
CA GLU A 358 4.86 -10.74 -2.08
C GLU A 358 4.49 -11.56 -0.83
N THR A 359 5.47 -11.76 0.05
CA THR A 359 5.33 -12.31 1.40
C THR A 359 6.10 -11.44 2.40
N GLN A 360 6.12 -11.81 3.68
CA GLN A 360 6.80 -11.02 4.72
C GLN A 360 8.30 -10.86 4.39
N PHE A 361 8.76 -9.61 4.22
CA PHE A 361 10.14 -9.24 3.91
C PHE A 361 10.73 -9.95 2.67
N GLY A 362 9.91 -10.28 1.68
CA GLY A 362 10.39 -10.93 0.47
C GLY A 362 9.27 -11.34 -0.47
N TRP A 363 9.50 -12.39 -1.25
CA TRP A 363 8.57 -12.91 -2.23
C TRP A 363 8.72 -14.42 -2.39
N VAL A 364 7.70 -15.04 -2.99
CA VAL A 364 7.71 -16.45 -3.39
C VAL A 364 7.21 -16.58 -4.82
N GLN A 365 7.87 -17.42 -5.61
CA GLN A 365 7.40 -17.80 -6.93
C GLN A 365 6.52 -19.03 -6.84
N ARG A 366 5.35 -18.98 -7.46
CA ARG A 366 4.43 -20.12 -7.55
C ARG A 366 4.11 -20.40 -9.03
N PRO A 367 3.90 -21.68 -9.39
CA PRO A 367 3.69 -22.07 -10.78
C PRO A 367 2.38 -21.49 -11.33
N THR A 368 2.38 -21.16 -12.62
CA THR A 368 1.18 -20.74 -13.37
C THR A 368 0.54 -21.90 -14.13
N HIS A 369 1.00 -23.12 -13.87
CA HIS A 369 0.54 -24.36 -14.51
C HIS A 369 0.19 -25.42 -13.45
N TYR A 370 -0.54 -26.47 -13.82
CA TYR A 370 -0.96 -27.55 -12.91
C TYR A 370 -0.32 -28.90 -13.28
N ASN A 371 1.00 -28.92 -13.43
CA ASN A 371 1.73 -30.11 -13.91
C ASN A 371 1.83 -31.21 -12.85
N THR A 372 1.99 -30.83 -11.58
CA THR A 372 2.06 -31.77 -10.45
C THR A 372 0.92 -31.56 -9.46
N THR A 373 0.73 -32.51 -8.53
CA THR A 373 -0.24 -32.36 -7.44
C THR A 373 0.08 -31.15 -6.56
N TRP A 374 1.37 -30.85 -6.35
CA TRP A 374 1.84 -29.69 -5.58
C TRP A 374 1.52 -28.36 -6.26
N ASP A 375 1.49 -28.34 -7.60
CA ASP A 375 1.14 -27.16 -8.39
C ASP A 375 -0.37 -26.97 -8.43
N MET A 376 -1.11 -28.06 -8.68
CA MET A 376 -2.57 -28.07 -8.66
C MET A 376 -3.11 -27.60 -7.30
N ALA A 377 -2.44 -27.96 -6.20
CA ALA A 377 -2.79 -27.50 -4.87
C ALA A 377 -2.71 -25.97 -4.72
N LYS A 378 -1.97 -25.26 -5.57
CA LYS A 378 -1.76 -23.79 -5.53
C LYS A 378 -2.68 -23.04 -6.49
N PHE A 379 -3.90 -23.51 -6.69
CA PHE A 379 -4.91 -22.82 -7.51
C PHE A 379 -5.40 -21.50 -6.89
N GLU A 380 -5.21 -21.32 -5.58
CA GLU A 380 -5.47 -20.09 -4.82
C GLU A 380 -4.32 -19.93 -3.80
N VAL A 381 -3.66 -18.78 -3.78
CA VAL A 381 -2.43 -18.56 -3.01
C VAL A 381 -2.47 -17.25 -2.27
N CYS A 382 -1.76 -17.16 -1.15
CA CYS A 382 -1.65 -15.92 -0.38
C CYS A 382 -0.59 -15.00 -1.00
N GLY A 383 -0.95 -13.74 -1.27
CA GLY A 383 -0.03 -12.67 -1.64
C GLY A 383 -0.35 -11.41 -0.83
N HIS A 384 0.66 -10.64 -0.44
CA HIS A 384 0.46 -9.44 0.37
C HIS A 384 0.04 -8.24 -0.49
N LYS A 385 0.97 -7.36 -0.88
CA LYS A 385 0.64 -6.13 -1.61
C LYS A 385 0.53 -6.34 -3.11
N PHE A 386 1.18 -7.36 -3.66
CA PHE A 386 1.23 -7.58 -5.11
C PHE A 386 1.39 -9.05 -5.51
N ALA A 387 0.96 -9.32 -6.75
CA ALA A 387 1.37 -10.45 -7.55
C ALA A 387 1.96 -9.92 -8.88
N ASP A 388 3.04 -10.51 -9.35
CA ASP A 388 3.74 -10.12 -10.58
C ASP A 388 3.77 -11.30 -11.55
N LEU A 389 3.45 -11.03 -12.81
CA LEU A 389 3.68 -11.93 -13.92
C LEU A 389 4.60 -11.23 -14.92
N SER A 390 5.82 -11.73 -15.04
CA SER A 390 6.84 -11.16 -15.91
C SER A 390 7.55 -12.22 -16.72
N GLU A 391 7.91 -11.84 -17.94
CA GLU A 391 8.76 -12.60 -18.86
C GLU A 391 10.06 -11.82 -19.10
N PHE A 392 10.93 -12.33 -19.97
CA PHE A 392 12.17 -11.61 -20.28
C PHE A 392 11.88 -10.22 -20.88
N GLY A 393 12.30 -9.18 -20.16
CA GLY A 393 12.24 -7.79 -20.61
C GLY A 393 10.95 -7.03 -20.32
N TYR A 394 9.89 -7.68 -19.82
CA TYR A 394 8.63 -7.00 -19.54
C TYR A 394 7.73 -7.78 -18.57
N GLY A 395 6.87 -7.07 -17.83
CA GLY A 395 5.92 -7.68 -16.93
C GLY A 395 4.77 -6.78 -16.53
N VAL A 396 3.90 -7.35 -15.70
CA VAL A 396 2.76 -6.65 -15.11
C VAL A 396 2.54 -7.13 -13.68
N ALA A 397 2.33 -6.18 -12.79
CA ALA A 397 1.95 -6.43 -11.40
C ALA A 397 0.48 -6.08 -11.15
N LEU A 398 -0.20 -6.94 -10.39
CA LEU A 398 -1.53 -6.74 -9.84
C LEU A 398 -1.39 -6.42 -8.34
N LEU A 399 -1.49 -5.13 -8.00
CA LEU A 399 -1.35 -4.61 -6.65
C LEU A 399 -2.71 -4.56 -5.93
N ASN A 400 -2.71 -4.56 -4.60
CA ASN A 400 -3.93 -4.38 -3.80
C ASN A 400 -3.64 -3.73 -2.43
N ASP A 401 -4.71 -3.28 -1.74
CA ASP A 401 -4.61 -2.66 -0.41
C ASP A 401 -5.26 -3.47 0.73
N SER A 402 -5.83 -4.64 0.45
CA SER A 402 -6.62 -5.38 1.46
C SER A 402 -6.95 -6.84 1.10
N LYS A 403 -6.57 -7.30 -0.10
CA LYS A 403 -6.88 -8.63 -0.64
C LYS A 403 -5.65 -9.52 -0.57
N TYR A 404 -5.84 -10.74 -0.07
CA TYR A 404 -4.73 -11.67 0.11
C TYR A 404 -4.84 -12.90 -0.78
N GLY A 405 -6.04 -13.21 -1.29
CA GLY A 405 -6.27 -14.33 -2.20
C GLY A 405 -5.94 -13.98 -3.65
N TYR A 406 -4.93 -14.64 -4.21
CA TYR A 406 -4.51 -14.51 -5.60
C TYR A 406 -4.56 -15.85 -6.32
N SER A 407 -4.65 -15.79 -7.65
CA SER A 407 -4.50 -16.96 -8.51
C SER A 407 -3.99 -16.54 -9.89
N THR A 408 -2.81 -16.98 -10.29
CA THR A 408 -2.34 -16.80 -11.67
C THR A 408 -2.28 -18.17 -12.34
N TYR A 409 -3.03 -18.34 -13.41
CA TYR A 409 -3.00 -19.56 -14.22
C TYR A 409 -2.80 -19.18 -15.68
N LYS A 410 -1.73 -19.73 -16.27
CA LYS A 410 -1.16 -19.30 -17.54
C LYS A 410 -0.91 -17.79 -17.49
N ASN A 411 -1.61 -17.05 -18.35
CA ASN A 411 -1.51 -15.60 -18.49
C ASN A 411 -2.72 -14.85 -17.91
N THR A 412 -3.59 -15.53 -17.14
CA THR A 412 -4.70 -14.88 -16.43
C THR A 412 -4.36 -14.72 -14.97
N MET A 413 -4.16 -13.47 -14.55
CA MET A 413 -4.03 -13.07 -13.16
C MET A 413 -5.42 -12.82 -12.56
N ARG A 414 -5.68 -13.36 -11.38
CA ARG A 414 -6.95 -13.21 -10.64
C ARG A 414 -6.69 -12.73 -9.23
N LEU A 415 -7.55 -11.84 -8.76
CA LEU A 415 -7.61 -11.39 -7.38
C LEU A 415 -8.98 -11.74 -6.79
N SER A 416 -8.98 -12.45 -5.67
CA SER A 416 -10.18 -12.78 -4.91
C SER A 416 -10.62 -11.57 -4.08
N LEU A 417 -11.83 -11.08 -4.33
CA LEU A 417 -12.31 -9.80 -3.80
C LEU A 417 -13.19 -9.98 -2.58
N LEU A 418 -14.26 -10.77 -2.69
CA LEU A 418 -15.26 -10.98 -1.65
C LEU A 418 -15.76 -12.42 -1.69
N ARG A 419 -16.05 -12.98 -0.52
CA ARG A 419 -16.73 -14.27 -0.37
C ARG A 419 -18.07 -14.08 0.35
N ALA A 420 -18.88 -15.13 0.36
CA ALA A 420 -20.16 -15.16 1.06
C ALA A 420 -20.41 -16.51 1.76
N PRO A 421 -19.47 -17.01 2.60
CA PRO A 421 -19.69 -18.24 3.33
C PRO A 421 -20.81 -18.05 4.36
N LYS A 422 -21.40 -19.15 4.85
CA LYS A 422 -22.52 -19.11 5.81
C LYS A 422 -22.26 -19.86 7.11
N ALA A 423 -21.04 -20.37 7.28
CA ALA A 423 -20.57 -20.95 8.54
C ALA A 423 -19.08 -20.60 8.73
N PRO A 424 -18.67 -20.23 9.96
CA PRO A 424 -19.45 -20.24 11.19
C PRO A 424 -20.23 -18.94 11.44
N ASP A 425 -20.03 -17.92 10.60
CA ASP A 425 -20.76 -16.66 10.59
C ASP A 425 -21.81 -16.68 9.44
N ALA A 426 -23.09 -16.52 9.80
CA ALA A 426 -24.20 -16.54 8.84
C ALA A 426 -24.25 -15.30 7.93
N HIS A 427 -23.65 -14.19 8.38
CA HIS A 427 -23.63 -12.90 7.72
C HIS A 427 -22.22 -12.48 7.28
N CYS A 428 -21.28 -13.43 7.20
CA CYS A 428 -19.91 -13.17 6.76
C CYS A 428 -19.90 -12.33 5.46
N ASP A 429 -19.20 -11.19 5.52
CA ASP A 429 -19.04 -10.21 4.45
C ASP A 429 -20.34 -9.60 3.89
N MET A 430 -21.51 -9.75 4.50
CA MET A 430 -22.73 -9.12 4.00
C MET A 430 -22.71 -7.60 4.23
N GLY A 431 -23.08 -6.82 3.21
CA GLY A 431 -23.17 -5.36 3.28
C GLY A 431 -22.14 -4.65 2.40
N ARG A 432 -21.73 -3.45 2.82
CA ARG A 432 -20.90 -2.55 2.01
C ARG A 432 -19.41 -2.79 2.23
N HIS A 433 -18.64 -2.87 1.15
CA HIS A 433 -17.19 -3.03 1.15
C HIS A 433 -16.51 -1.97 0.30
N GLN A 434 -15.35 -1.49 0.76
CA GLN A 434 -14.48 -0.62 -0.02
C GLN A 434 -13.09 -1.23 -0.08
N PHE A 435 -12.52 -1.30 -1.28
CA PHE A 435 -11.17 -1.82 -1.48
C PHE A 435 -10.60 -1.32 -2.80
N ARG A 436 -9.28 -1.36 -2.92
CA ARG A 436 -8.58 -0.95 -4.15
C ARG A 436 -7.62 -2.03 -4.63
N TYR A 437 -7.46 -2.08 -5.94
CA TYR A 437 -6.39 -2.82 -6.61
C TYR A 437 -5.89 -2.02 -7.80
N ALA A 438 -4.74 -2.40 -8.33
CA ALA A 438 -4.13 -1.68 -9.44
C ALA A 438 -3.42 -2.63 -10.41
N LEU A 439 -3.43 -2.27 -11.68
CA LEU A 439 -2.65 -2.95 -12.71
C LEU A 439 -1.47 -2.05 -13.11
N TYR A 440 -0.26 -2.57 -12.95
CA TYR A 440 0.98 -1.84 -13.14
C TYR A 440 1.87 -2.53 -14.17
N PRO A 441 1.90 -2.06 -15.44
CA PRO A 441 2.87 -2.54 -16.41
C PRO A 441 4.27 -2.02 -16.07
N HIS A 442 5.30 -2.84 -16.28
CA HIS A 442 6.69 -2.45 -16.05
C HIS A 442 7.65 -3.11 -17.04
N GLN A 443 8.82 -2.49 -17.19
CA GLN A 443 9.93 -3.04 -17.97
C GLN A 443 10.78 -4.00 -17.14
N GLY A 444 11.42 -4.95 -17.82
CA GLY A 444 12.22 -6.00 -17.19
C GLY A 444 11.38 -7.07 -16.50
N THR A 445 12.07 -8.05 -15.93
CA THR A 445 11.48 -9.04 -15.01
C THR A 445 11.13 -8.40 -13.66
N PHE A 446 10.41 -9.12 -12.78
CA PHE A 446 10.21 -8.71 -11.38
C PHE A 446 11.52 -8.27 -10.70
N PHE A 447 12.64 -8.95 -10.96
CA PHE A 447 13.94 -8.64 -10.36
C PHE A 447 14.55 -7.32 -10.87
N GLU A 448 14.08 -6.86 -12.01
CA GLU A 448 14.55 -5.66 -12.70
C GLU A 448 13.58 -4.48 -12.56
N SER A 449 12.39 -4.70 -11.99
CA SER A 449 11.34 -3.71 -11.85
C SER A 449 11.40 -2.93 -10.53
N ASP A 450 10.45 -2.03 -10.34
CA ASP A 450 10.19 -1.26 -9.12
C ASP A 450 8.88 -1.72 -8.44
N VAL A 451 8.40 -2.93 -8.72
CA VAL A 451 7.10 -3.44 -8.22
C VAL A 451 7.01 -3.43 -6.70
N VAL A 452 8.11 -3.70 -5.98
CA VAL A 452 8.13 -3.60 -4.52
C VAL A 452 7.84 -2.15 -4.09
N GLN A 453 8.45 -1.16 -4.75
CA GLN A 453 8.21 0.25 -4.46
C GLN A 453 6.76 0.64 -4.73
N GLN A 454 6.23 0.23 -5.89
CA GLN A 454 4.83 0.49 -6.26
C GLN A 454 3.84 -0.16 -5.29
N GLY A 455 4.13 -1.37 -4.79
CA GLY A 455 3.34 -2.03 -3.75
C GLY A 455 3.25 -1.20 -2.48
N TYR A 456 4.37 -0.63 -2.01
CA TYR A 456 4.38 0.30 -0.89
C TYR A 456 3.66 1.61 -1.20
N GLU A 457 3.94 2.25 -2.33
CA GLU A 457 3.34 3.55 -2.68
C GLU A 457 1.81 3.49 -2.85
N PHE A 458 1.28 2.34 -3.27
CA PHE A 458 -0.16 2.09 -3.36
C PHE A 458 -0.83 1.98 -1.98
N ASN A 459 -0.10 1.43 -1.01
CA ASN A 459 -0.59 1.18 0.35
C ASN A 459 -0.27 2.32 1.34
N VAL A 460 0.72 3.15 1.03
CA VAL A 460 1.23 4.23 1.89
C VAL A 460 1.04 5.55 1.13
N PRO A 461 -0.07 6.26 1.32
CA PRO A 461 -0.26 7.58 0.72
C PRO A 461 0.72 8.60 1.32
N LEU A 462 0.97 9.70 0.60
CA LEU A 462 1.67 10.83 1.20
C LEU A 462 0.84 11.38 2.37
N LEU A 463 1.47 11.54 3.53
CA LEU A 463 0.82 12.18 4.66
C LEU A 463 0.65 13.67 4.36
N GLN A 464 -0.47 14.24 4.76
CA GLN A 464 -0.80 15.64 4.54
C GLN A 464 -1.20 16.32 5.85
N HIS A 465 -0.77 17.55 6.02
CA HIS A 465 -1.15 18.40 7.15
C HIS A 465 -1.31 19.86 6.69
N VAL A 466 -2.42 20.51 7.06
CA VAL A 466 -2.65 21.94 6.81
C VAL A 466 -2.07 22.74 7.97
N ALA A 467 -1.15 23.64 7.69
CA ALA A 467 -0.56 24.55 8.68
C ALA A 467 -0.96 26.00 8.40
N ALA A 468 -1.15 26.79 9.47
CA ALA A 468 -1.35 28.23 9.35
C ALA A 468 -0.08 28.90 8.79
N ALA A 469 -0.30 29.96 8.01
CA ALA A 469 0.79 30.62 7.29
C ALA A 469 1.83 31.24 8.23
N GLY A 470 3.11 31.09 7.88
CA GLY A 470 4.24 31.65 8.65
C GLY A 470 4.71 30.83 9.86
N LEU A 471 4.02 29.74 10.21
CA LEU A 471 4.46 28.81 11.26
C LEU A 471 5.56 27.85 10.78
N VAL A 472 5.56 27.53 9.48
CA VAL A 472 6.65 26.78 8.85
C VAL A 472 7.49 27.76 8.04
N LYS A 473 8.68 28.08 8.55
CA LYS A 473 9.66 28.86 7.79
C LYS A 473 10.31 27.92 6.75
N PRO A 474 10.13 28.18 5.44
CA PRO A 474 10.93 27.50 4.44
C PRO A 474 12.38 27.86 4.70
N ASN A 475 13.27 26.86 4.62
CA ASN A 475 14.72 26.97 4.62
C ASN A 475 15.30 28.36 4.97
N GLY A 476 15.75 28.52 6.21
CA GLY A 476 16.96 29.28 6.48
C GLY A 476 16.91 30.81 6.54
N ASP A 477 15.76 31.47 6.51
CA ASP A 477 15.76 32.95 6.48
C ASP A 477 15.19 33.55 7.77
N GLY A 478 16.07 33.75 8.77
CA GLY A 478 15.86 34.77 9.81
C GLY A 478 15.41 34.35 11.21
N GLY A 479 15.68 33.12 11.66
CA GLY A 479 15.58 32.80 13.09
C GLY A 479 16.12 31.42 13.44
N GLY A 480 17.28 31.36 14.10
CA GLY A 480 17.89 30.15 14.67
C GLY A 480 18.12 28.98 13.70
N LYS A 481 19.38 28.61 13.45
CA LYS A 481 19.77 27.47 12.58
C LYS A 481 19.12 26.12 12.95
N ASP A 482 18.56 25.99 14.16
CA ASP A 482 17.98 24.76 14.69
C ASP A 482 16.47 24.59 14.42
N SER A 483 15.79 25.56 13.77
CA SER A 483 14.33 25.51 13.55
C SER A 483 13.89 24.99 12.17
N ALA A 484 14.79 24.89 11.18
CA ALA A 484 14.43 24.45 9.83
C ALA A 484 14.23 22.92 9.75
N LEU A 485 13.21 22.46 9.02
CA LEU A 485 13.03 21.03 8.72
C LEU A 485 14.15 20.59 7.75
N PRO A 486 14.82 19.45 8.00
CA PRO A 486 15.72 18.90 6.99
C PRO A 486 14.90 18.48 5.76
N SER A 487 15.54 18.49 4.59
CA SER A 487 14.91 18.01 3.35
C SER A 487 14.61 16.51 3.40
N THR A 488 15.39 15.73 4.17
CA THR A 488 15.20 14.29 4.40
C THR A 488 15.73 13.92 5.78
N PHE A 489 15.07 13.00 6.49
CA PHE A 489 15.58 12.41 7.73
C PHE A 489 16.45 11.18 7.47
N PHE A 490 16.19 10.42 6.40
CA PHE A 490 16.97 9.26 6.01
C PHE A 490 17.05 9.16 4.49
N GLU A 491 18.28 9.06 3.99
CA GLU A 491 18.58 8.84 2.59
C GLU A 491 19.36 7.53 2.44
N TRP A 492 18.86 6.64 1.60
CA TRP A 492 19.59 5.44 1.19
C TRP A 492 20.29 5.68 -0.15
N VAL A 493 21.62 5.52 -0.17
CA VAL A 493 22.44 5.67 -1.38
C VAL A 493 23.11 4.34 -1.70
N GLY A 494 22.58 3.62 -2.69
CA GLY A 494 23.13 2.34 -3.11
C GLY A 494 22.12 1.51 -3.89
N ASP A 495 22.25 0.19 -3.78
CA ASP A 495 21.39 -0.74 -4.48
C ASP A 495 19.94 -0.64 -3.98
N ARG A 496 18.99 -0.54 -4.93
CA ARG A 496 17.56 -0.33 -4.65
C ARG A 496 16.87 -1.49 -3.93
N ASN A 497 17.52 -2.65 -3.85
CA ASN A 497 16.97 -3.86 -3.25
C ASN A 497 17.03 -3.83 -1.73
N ILE A 498 17.72 -2.86 -1.12
CA ILE A 498 17.72 -2.65 0.32
C ILE A 498 16.67 -1.59 0.67
N ILE A 499 15.71 -1.98 1.50
CA ILE A 499 14.56 -1.14 1.88
C ILE A 499 14.62 -0.86 3.38
N LEU A 500 14.63 0.41 3.77
CA LEU A 500 14.36 0.84 5.15
C LEU A 500 12.85 0.83 5.37
N ASP A 501 12.38 -0.19 6.08
CA ASP A 501 10.94 -0.44 6.29
C ASP A 501 10.44 0.18 7.60
N THR A 502 11.16 -0.07 8.70
CA THR A 502 10.75 0.34 10.04
C THR A 502 11.66 1.44 10.59
N VAL A 503 11.07 2.51 11.10
CA VAL A 503 11.72 3.54 11.92
C VAL A 503 10.89 3.69 13.18
N LYS A 504 11.45 3.38 14.34
CA LYS A 504 10.78 3.58 15.64
C LYS A 504 11.76 3.96 16.75
N LYS A 505 11.28 4.36 17.92
CA LYS A 505 12.09 4.48 19.14
C LYS A 505 12.36 3.08 19.72
N ALA A 506 13.53 2.86 20.30
CA ALA A 506 13.86 1.63 21.01
C ALA A 506 12.98 1.46 22.27
N GLU A 507 12.70 0.21 22.63
CA GLU A 507 11.87 -0.12 23.80
C GLU A 507 12.53 0.31 25.12
N ASP A 508 13.86 0.19 25.21
CA ASP A 508 14.63 0.36 26.46
C ASP A 508 15.41 1.68 26.55
N SER A 509 15.34 2.53 25.53
CA SER A 509 16.19 3.72 25.40
C SER A 509 15.61 4.75 24.41
N ASP A 510 16.24 5.91 24.31
CA ASP A 510 15.87 6.96 23.34
C ASP A 510 16.56 6.80 21.97
N ALA A 511 17.21 5.65 21.74
CA ALA A 511 17.77 5.32 20.44
C ALA A 511 16.68 5.11 19.40
N LEU A 512 17.03 5.31 18.13
CA LEU A 512 16.19 4.92 17.00
C LEU A 512 16.49 3.48 16.58
N ILE A 513 15.45 2.72 16.29
CA ILE A 513 15.49 1.42 15.63
C ILE A 513 15.20 1.63 14.16
N LEU A 514 16.15 1.21 13.32
CA LEU A 514 16.03 1.23 11.86
C LEU A 514 16.10 -0.19 11.33
N ARG A 515 15.03 -0.68 10.72
CA ARG A 515 14.98 -2.05 10.18
C ARG A 515 15.02 -2.02 8.66
N PHE A 516 16.05 -2.66 8.13
CA PHE A 516 16.27 -2.88 6.71
C PHE A 516 15.95 -4.31 6.34
N TYR A 517 15.53 -4.51 5.10
CA TYR A 517 15.51 -5.85 4.50
C TYR A 517 15.94 -5.81 3.04
N GLU A 518 16.42 -6.96 2.55
CA GLU A 518 16.71 -7.16 1.14
C GLU A 518 15.49 -7.78 0.45
N ALA A 519 14.97 -7.08 -0.57
CA ALA A 519 13.63 -7.32 -1.09
C ALA A 519 13.56 -8.23 -2.33
N TYR A 520 14.68 -8.49 -3.03
CA TYR A 520 14.67 -9.15 -4.34
C TYR A 520 15.41 -10.49 -4.38
N GLY A 521 16.04 -10.93 -3.28
CA GLY A 521 16.82 -12.16 -3.20
C GLY A 521 18.25 -12.02 -3.72
N GLY A 522 18.77 -10.78 -3.81
CA GLY A 522 20.13 -10.47 -4.27
C GLY A 522 21.02 -9.95 -3.14
N GLN A 523 22.35 -9.95 -3.32
CA GLN A 523 23.21 -9.17 -2.41
C GLN A 523 23.06 -7.68 -2.73
N GLY A 524 22.84 -6.84 -1.71
CA GLY A 524 22.78 -5.39 -1.87
C GLY A 524 23.84 -4.67 -1.03
N ARG A 525 24.26 -3.48 -1.47
CA ARG A 525 25.20 -2.60 -0.77
C ARG A 525 24.78 -1.15 -0.90
N GLY A 526 25.11 -0.34 0.10
CA GLY A 526 24.87 1.09 0.06
C GLY A 526 25.24 1.79 1.36
N HIS A 527 24.84 3.05 1.46
CA HIS A 527 25.08 3.89 2.62
C HIS A 527 23.77 4.50 3.09
N LEU A 528 23.53 4.40 4.40
CA LEU A 528 22.50 5.19 5.07
C LEU A 528 23.08 6.55 5.45
N ARG A 529 22.46 7.62 4.98
CA ARG A 529 22.78 9.00 5.34
C ARG A 529 21.63 9.64 6.10
N THR A 530 21.96 10.53 7.02
CA THR A 530 20.99 11.28 7.81
C THR A 530 21.62 12.60 8.26
N PRO A 531 20.84 13.70 8.34
CA PRO A 531 21.30 14.94 8.97
C PRO A 531 21.33 14.85 10.51
N LEU A 532 20.76 13.78 11.09
CA LEU A 532 20.78 13.56 12.53
C LEU A 532 22.21 13.31 13.03
N LYS A 533 22.55 13.90 14.19
CA LYS A 533 23.88 13.73 14.79
C LYS A 533 23.98 12.37 15.46
N ILE A 534 24.55 11.39 14.77
CA ILE A 534 24.67 10.03 15.30
C ILE A 534 25.79 9.94 16.36
N ALA A 535 25.47 9.42 17.53
CA ALA A 535 26.41 9.15 18.63
C ALA A 535 27.05 7.76 18.50
N GLN A 536 26.21 6.76 18.23
CA GLN A 536 26.60 5.36 18.15
C GLN A 536 25.61 4.59 17.27
N ALA A 537 26.06 3.50 16.68
CA ALA A 537 25.21 2.58 15.92
C ALA A 537 25.62 1.13 16.20
N HIS A 538 24.64 0.27 16.45
CA HIS A 538 24.83 -1.16 16.66
C HIS A 538 23.93 -1.95 15.71
N VAL A 539 24.41 -3.07 15.19
CA VAL A 539 23.53 -4.14 14.73
C VAL A 539 22.88 -4.77 15.96
N CYS A 540 21.57 -4.94 15.91
CA CYS A 540 20.80 -5.65 16.92
C CYS A 540 19.92 -6.74 16.29
N ASN A 541 19.41 -7.65 17.12
CA ASN A 541 18.40 -8.63 16.70
C ASN A 541 17.01 -7.96 16.58
N LEU A 542 15.98 -8.74 16.24
CA LEU A 542 14.60 -8.22 16.14
C LEU A 542 14.01 -7.75 17.48
N LEU A 543 14.58 -8.22 18.60
CA LEU A 543 14.24 -7.82 19.97
C LEU A 543 15.08 -6.63 20.46
N GLU A 544 15.87 -6.02 19.58
CA GLU A 544 16.68 -4.83 19.85
C GLU A 544 17.92 -5.05 20.73
N ASP A 545 18.27 -6.32 21.01
CA ASP A 545 19.50 -6.67 21.73
C ASP A 545 20.72 -6.39 20.87
N GLU A 546 21.65 -5.57 21.37
CA GLU A 546 22.87 -5.19 20.66
C GLU A 546 23.81 -6.39 20.47
N GLN A 547 24.36 -6.52 19.26
CA GLN A 547 25.27 -7.61 18.90
C GLN A 547 26.63 -7.10 18.44
N ARG A 548 26.65 -6.09 17.57
CA ARG A 548 27.90 -5.63 16.93
C ARG A 548 27.89 -4.13 16.70
N ALA A 549 28.87 -3.43 17.26
CA ALA A 549 29.09 -2.01 17.00
C ALA A 549 29.45 -1.73 15.53
N LEU A 550 28.93 -0.63 15.02
CA LEU A 550 29.19 -0.13 13.67
C LEU A 550 29.87 1.24 13.75
N VAL A 551 30.71 1.52 12.75
CA VAL A 551 31.35 2.82 12.61
C VAL A 551 30.49 3.69 11.71
N TRP A 552 30.04 4.82 12.25
CA TRP A 552 29.34 5.85 11.48
C TRP A 552 30.34 6.85 10.92
N ASP A 553 30.42 6.98 9.60
CA ASP A 553 31.23 8.01 8.94
C ASP A 553 30.42 9.30 8.83
N ALA A 554 30.95 10.42 9.32
CA ALA A 554 30.24 11.70 9.35
C ALA A 554 29.97 12.29 7.96
N GLU A 555 30.78 11.96 6.95
CA GLU A 555 30.64 12.47 5.58
C GLU A 555 29.90 11.47 4.69
N LYS A 556 30.17 10.18 4.84
CA LYS A 556 29.66 9.13 3.94
C LYS A 556 28.41 8.43 4.46
N GLY A 557 28.14 8.53 5.77
CA GLY A 557 27.08 7.79 6.45
C GLY A 557 27.50 6.37 6.83
N LEU A 558 26.54 5.50 7.09
CA LEU A 558 26.78 4.12 7.51
C LEU A 558 26.74 3.16 6.31
N ALA A 559 27.88 2.56 5.99
CA ALA A 559 27.97 1.54 4.95
C ALA A 559 27.33 0.22 5.41
N LEU A 560 26.39 -0.31 4.62
CA LEU A 560 25.71 -1.58 4.86
C LEU A 560 25.86 -2.52 3.68
N THR A 561 25.83 -3.82 3.97
CA THR A 561 25.78 -4.89 2.97
C THR A 561 24.83 -5.95 3.49
N LEU A 562 23.78 -6.25 2.71
CA LEU A 562 22.78 -7.25 3.04
C LEU A 562 22.91 -8.44 2.09
N LYS A 563 22.77 -9.64 2.64
CA LYS A 563 22.62 -10.90 1.88
C LYS A 563 21.18 -11.03 1.34
N PRO A 564 20.94 -11.92 0.37
CA PRO A 564 19.60 -12.27 -0.09
C PRO A 564 18.62 -12.49 1.06
N PHE A 565 17.49 -11.78 1.05
CA PHE A 565 16.42 -11.83 2.07
C PHE A 565 16.87 -11.57 3.52
N GLN A 566 18.03 -10.93 3.72
CA GLN A 566 18.48 -10.60 5.07
C GLN A 566 17.62 -9.46 5.64
N ILE A 567 17.11 -9.66 6.85
CA ILE A 567 16.59 -8.59 7.69
C ILE A 567 17.73 -8.11 8.60
N LEU A 568 17.99 -6.80 8.61
CA LEU A 568 19.02 -6.17 9.42
C LEU A 568 18.37 -5.08 10.28
N THR A 569 18.52 -5.17 11.60
CA THR A 569 18.03 -4.14 12.51
C THR A 569 19.22 -3.37 13.09
N LEU A 570 19.11 -2.04 13.11
CA LEU A 570 20.09 -1.14 13.67
C LEU A 570 19.50 -0.41 14.88
N LYS A 571 20.26 -0.30 15.96
CA LYS A 571 19.99 0.59 17.10
C LYS A 571 20.95 1.77 17.02
N VAL A 572 20.39 2.97 16.85
CA VAL A 572 21.13 4.19 16.52
C VAL A 572 20.87 5.25 17.59
N GLY A 573 21.89 5.58 18.37
CA GLY A 573 21.81 6.67 19.36
C GLY A 573 22.00 8.02 18.68
N VAL A 574 21.08 8.97 18.92
CA VAL A 574 21.14 10.33 18.38
C VAL A 574 21.54 11.32 19.48
N LYS A 575 22.41 12.28 19.17
CA LYS A 575 22.73 13.39 20.09
C LYS A 575 21.69 14.49 19.95
N ALA A 576 21.20 14.97 21.08
CA ALA A 576 20.36 16.17 21.17
C ALA A 576 21.06 17.42 20.62
#